data_AF-A0A392MD96-F1
#
_entry.id   AF-A0A392MD96-F1
#
_cell.length_a   1.000
_cell.length_b   1.000
_cell.length_c   1.000
_cell.angle_alpha   90.00
_cell.angle_beta   90.00
_cell.angle_gamma   90.00
#
_symmetry.space_group_name_H-M   'P 1'
#
loop_
_entity.id
_entity.type
_entity.pdbx_description
1 polymer ?
#
loop_
_entity_poly.entity_id
_entity_poly.type
_entity_poly.pdbx_seq_one_letter_code
_entity_poly.pdbx_strand_id
1 'polypeptide(L)' 'GVLLGLSNTAGVLAGVFGTAATGYILQRGSWNDVFKVSVVLYLIGTLVWNIFSTGEKILD' A
#
# COMPACT_ATOMS: atom_id res chain seq x y z
N GLY A 1 -8.60 10.82 16.40
CA GLY A 1 -7.62 11.83 15.96
C GLY A 1 -6.28 11.20 15.62
N VAL A 2 -5.55 10.70 16.63
CA VAL A 2 -4.17 10.21 16.48
C VAL A 2 -4.03 9.02 15.52
N LEU A 3 -4.90 8.00 15.62
CA LEU A 3 -4.87 6.85 14.71
C LEU A 3 -5.10 7.25 13.24
N LEU A 4 -6.05 8.15 13.00
CA LEU A 4 -6.30 8.69 11.66
C LEU A 4 -5.09 9.48 11.15
N GLY A 5 -4.43 10.26 12.02
CA GLY A 5 -3.19 10.96 11.69
C GLY A 5 -2.06 10.01 11.29
N LEU A 6 -1.85 8.94 12.07
CA LEU A 6 -0.84 7.91 11.78
C LEU A 6 -1.12 7.19 10.45
N SER A 7 -2.37 6.82 10.18
CA SER A 7 -2.76 6.21 8.89
C SER A 7 -2.52 7.15 7.71
N ASN A 8 -2.79 8.46 7.87
CA ASN A 8 -2.50 9.45 6.82
C ASN A 8 -0.98 9.58 6.57
N THR A 9 -0.16 9.65 7.62
CA THR A 9 1.30 9.69 7.47
C THR A 9 1.82 8.44 6.78
N ALA A 10 1.35 7.26 7.17
CA ALA A 10 1.72 6.00 6.52
C ALA A 10 1.31 5.98 5.04
N GLY A 11 0.10 6.45 4.71
CA GLY A 11 -0.38 6.55 3.33
C GLY A 11 0.44 7.50 2.47
N VAL A 12 0.83 8.66 2.99
CA VAL A 12 1.70 9.61 2.28
C VAL A 12 3.08 9.01 2.02
N LEU A 13 3.70 8.38 3.02
CA LEU A 13 4.99 7.71 2.84
C LEU A 13 4.91 6.60 1.78
N ALA A 14 3.86 5.77 1.83
CA ALA A 14 3.62 4.75 0.81
C ALA A 14 3.50 5.34 -0.59
N GLY A 15 2.83 6.50 -0.75
CA GLY A 15 2.73 7.21 -2.03
C GLY A 15 4.07 7.76 -2.55
N VAL A 16 4.89 8.32 -1.67
CA VAL A 16 6.25 8.81 -2.01
C VAL A 16 7.15 7.64 -2.46
N PHE A 17 7.18 6.56 -1.69
CA PHE A 17 7.95 5.36 -2.04
C PHE A 17 7.44 4.71 -3.32
N GLY A 18 6.12 4.64 -3.53
CA GLY A 18 5.53 4.10 -4.76
C GLY A 18 5.93 4.88 -6.01
N THR A 19 5.97 6.21 -5.92
CA THR A 19 6.42 7.07 -7.03
C THR A 19 7.90 6.87 -7.33
N ALA A 20 8.75 6.86 -6.30
CA ALA A 20 10.18 6.61 -6.45
C ALA A 20 10.49 5.22 -7.03
N ALA A 21 9.81 4.18 -6.53
CA ALA A 21 9.93 2.81 -7.01
C ALA A 21 9.47 2.68 -8.47
N THR A 22 8.36 3.32 -8.85
CA THR A 22 7.89 3.34 -10.25
C THR A 22 8.92 3.99 -11.17
N GLY A 23 9.49 5.13 -10.76
CA GLY A 23 10.57 5.78 -11.51
C GLY A 23 11.81 4.89 -11.64
N TYR A 24 12.21 4.21 -10.56
CA TYR A 24 13.35 3.30 -10.57
C TYR A 24 13.14 2.09 -11.51
N ILE A 25 11.94 1.51 -11.51
CA ILE A 25 11.57 0.38 -12.38
C ILE A 25 11.58 0.83 -13.84
N LEU A 26 10.97 1.97 -14.16
CA LEU A 26 10.90 2.46 -15.54
C LEU A 26 12.25 2.86 -16.14
N GLN A 27 13.22 3.26 -15.31
CA GLN A 27 14.59 3.51 -15.79
C GLN A 27 15.28 2.25 -16.33
N ARG A 28 14.84 1.05 -15.92
CA ARG A 28 15.54 -0.23 -16.18
C ARG A 28 14.65 -1.30 -16.83
N GLY A 29 13.35 -1.06 -16.90
CA GLY A 29 12.34 -2.03 -17.32
C GLY A 29 11.16 -1.36 -18.01
N SER A 30 9.98 -1.97 -17.90
CA SER A 30 8.78 -1.58 -18.61
C SER A 30 7.61 -1.29 -17.67
N TRP A 31 6.55 -0.67 -18.20
CA TRP A 31 5.29 -0.51 -17.47
C TRP A 31 4.65 -1.84 -17.04
N ASN A 32 4.92 -2.93 -17.76
CA ASN A 32 4.46 -4.26 -17.36
C ASN A 32 5.07 -4.68 -16.00
N ASP A 33 6.32 -4.29 -15.74
CA ASP A 33 7.00 -4.60 -14.48
C ASP A 33 6.42 -3.77 -13.32
N VAL A 34 6.06 -2.51 -13.59
CA VAL A 34 5.34 -1.65 -12.63
C VAL A 34 3.99 -2.29 -12.26
N PHE A 35 3.22 -2.73 -13.24
CA PHE A 35 1.92 -3.35 -12.98
C PHE A 35 2.03 -4.69 -12.24
N LYS A 36 3.04 -5.52 -12.55
CA LYS A 36 3.31 -6.74 -11.79
C LYS A 36 3.58 -6.45 -10.32
N VAL A 37 4.41 -5.46 -10.02
CA VAL A 37 4.70 -5.05 -8.62
C VAL A 37 3.43 -4.55 -7.94
N SER A 38 2.63 -3.71 -8.61
CA SER A 38 1.34 -3.23 -8.07
C SER A 38 0.38 -4.38 -7.75
N VAL A 39 0.25 -5.37 -8.64
CA VAL A 39 -0.59 -6.55 -8.40
C VAL A 39 -0.12 -7.32 -7.15
N VAL A 40 1.19 -7.55 -7.02
CA VAL A 40 1.75 -8.23 -5.84
C VAL A 40 1.47 -7.45 -4.56
N LEU A 41 1.66 -6.13 -4.56
CA LEU A 41 1.37 -5.27 -3.41
C LEU A 41 -0.11 -5.31 -3.03
N TYR A 42 -1.03 -5.29 -4.00
CA TYR A 42 -2.46 -5.44 -3.74
C TYR A 42 -2.78 -6.79 -3.11
N LEU A 43 -2.24 -7.88 -3.64
CA LEU A 43 -2.47 -9.22 -3.08
C LEU A 43 -1.96 -9.32 -1.64
N ILE A 44 -0.76 -8.82 -1.36
CA ILE A 44 -0.20 -8.79 0.00
C ILE A 44 -1.09 -7.93 0.91
N GLY A 45 -1.50 -6.74 0.46
CA GLY A 45 -2.39 -5.87 1.21
C GLY A 45 -3.73 -6.53 1.54
N THR A 46 -4.32 -7.23 0.57
CA THR A 46 -5.54 -8.01 0.77
C THR A 46 -5.32 -9.15 1.77
N LEU A 47 -4.20 -9.88 1.70
CA LEU A 47 -3.90 -10.94 2.66
C LEU A 47 -3.73 -10.39 4.08
N VAL A 48 -2.97 -9.31 4.25
CA VAL A 48 -2.78 -8.65 5.55
C VAL A 48 -4.13 -8.19 6.09
N TRP A 49 -4.97 -7.57 5.26
CA TRP A 49 -6.32 -7.18 5.64
C TRP A 49 -7.15 -8.39 6.10
N ASN A 50 -7.17 -9.48 5.35
CA ASN A 50 -7.96 -10.66 5.72
C ASN A 50 -7.49 -11.34 7.02
N ILE A 51 -6.19 -11.29 7.32
CA ILE A 51 -5.63 -11.93 8.53
C ILE A 51 -5.84 -11.07 9.77
N PHE A 52 -5.70 -9.74 9.65
CA PHE A 52 -5.60 -8.85 10.81
C PHE A 52 -6.84 -7.97 11.03
N SER A 53 -7.74 -7.83 10.06
CA SER A 53 -8.93 -7.00 10.23
C SER A 53 -9.96 -7.68 11.12
N THR A 54 -10.21 -7.08 12.28
CA THR A 54 -11.30 -7.48 13.19
C THR A 54 -12.59 -6.74 12.84
N GLY A 55 -13.69 -7.47 12.65
CA GLY A 55 -15.02 -6.91 12.37
C GLY A 55 -15.84 -6.53 13.61
N GLU A 56 -15.22 -6.48 14.79
CA GLU A 56 -15.91 -6.10 16.03
C GLU A 56 -16.43 -4.66 15.92
N LYS A 57 -17.67 -4.43 16.36
CA LYS A 57 -18.20 -3.07 16.54
C LYS A 57 -17.35 -2.36 17.60
N ILE A 58 -16.51 -1.42 17.16
CA ILE A 58 -15.64 -0.64 18.05
C ILE A 58 -16.45 0.43 18.82
N LEU A 59 -17.64 0.80 18.34
CA LEU A 59 -18.58 1.73 18.97
C LEU A 59 -20.01 1.19 18.81
N ASP A 60 -20.79 1.27 19.89
CA ASP A 60 -22.25 1.16 19.86
C ASP A 60 -22.86 2.54 19.59
#